data_AF-A0A350D9U2-F1
#
_entry.id   AF-A0A350D9U2-F1
#
_cell.length_a   1.000
_cell.length_b   1.000
_cell.length_c   1.000
_cell.angle_alpha   90.00
_cell.angle_beta   90.00
_cell.angle_gamma   90.00
#
_symmetry.space_group_name_H-M   'P 1'
#
loop_
_entity.id
_entity.type
_entity.pdbx_description
1 polymer ?
#
loop_
_entity_poly.entity_id
_entity_poly.type
_entity_poly.pdbx_seq_one_letter_code
_entity_poly.pdbx_strand_id
1 'polypeptide(L)'
;MHRQKGFTLIELMIVIAIIGILAIIAIPRFIDLVDKAREGATKGSLGAIRGALVIYYGDHEGNYPDDINAAWGGRNVSAELTLRPFSAYIEGGQLPRAQLRRRSGATNLDSYTAVLGDVPVTNTGGWLYNSNTGRVFVNSNTVDTKGIVYSTY
;
A
#
# COMPACT_ATOMS: atom_id res chain seq x y z
N MET A 1 -55.76 -24.53 -9.50
CA MET A 1 -54.43 -25.12 -9.75
C MET A 1 -53.60 -24.16 -10.57
N HIS A 2 -52.62 -23.49 -9.96
CA HIS A 2 -51.69 -22.63 -10.69
C HIS A 2 -50.62 -23.50 -11.37
N ARG A 3 -50.55 -23.49 -12.71
CA ARG A 3 -49.49 -24.17 -13.46
C ARG A 3 -48.17 -23.44 -13.20
N GLN A 4 -47.29 -24.04 -12.41
CA GLN A 4 -45.90 -23.59 -12.33
C GLN A 4 -45.24 -23.86 -13.68
N LYS A 5 -44.88 -22.80 -14.41
CA LYS A 5 -44.04 -22.89 -15.60
C LYS A 5 -42.61 -23.16 -15.13
N GLY A 6 -42.09 -24.34 -15.39
CA GLY A 6 -40.68 -24.68 -15.15
C GLY A 6 -39.77 -23.93 -16.10
N PHE A 7 -38.56 -23.60 -15.62
CA PHE A 7 -37.50 -22.97 -16.40
C PHE A 7 -37.00 -23.95 -17.48
N THR A 8 -36.76 -23.47 -18.71
CA THR A 8 -36.23 -24.34 -19.76
C THR A 8 -34.71 -24.50 -19.62
N LEU A 9 -34.17 -25.69 -19.92
CA LEU A 9 -32.72 -25.91 -19.94
C LEU A 9 -32.02 -24.99 -20.95
N ILE A 10 -32.68 -24.72 -22.08
CA ILE A 10 -32.14 -23.84 -23.11
C ILE A 10 -32.04 -22.37 -22.66
N GLU A 11 -33.01 -21.87 -21.87
CA GLU A 11 -32.90 -20.54 -21.25
C GLU A 11 -31.66 -20.45 -20.37
N LEU A 12 -31.43 -21.46 -19.53
CA LEU A 12 -30.26 -21.47 -18.66
C LEU A 12 -28.95 -21.54 -19.45
N MET A 13 -28.91 -22.35 -20.52
CA MET A 13 -27.72 -22.49 -21.38
C MET A 13 -27.36 -21.18 -22.10
N ILE A 14 -28.35 -20.46 -22.63
CA ILE A 14 -28.10 -19.18 -23.31
C ILE A 14 -27.62 -18.14 -22.30
N VAL A 15 -28.18 -18.12 -21.09
CA VAL A 15 -27.77 -17.18 -20.04
C VAL A 15 -26.31 -17.39 -19.64
N ILE A 16 -25.88 -18.64 -19.38
CA ILE A 16 -24.48 -18.92 -19.03
C ILE A 16 -23.53 -18.63 -20.21
N ALA A 17 -23.98 -18.82 -21.46
CA ALA A 17 -23.18 -18.51 -22.64
C ALA A 17 -22.93 -17.00 -22.75
N ILE A 18 -23.96 -16.18 -22.56
CA ILE A 18 -23.83 -14.71 -22.57
C ILE A 18 -22.94 -14.23 -21.42
N ILE A 19 -23.13 -14.74 -20.20
CA ILE A 19 -22.27 -14.41 -19.04
C ILE A 19 -20.82 -14.79 -19.32
N GLY A 20 -20.57 -15.93 -19.96
CA GLY A 20 -19.22 -16.37 -20.35
C GLY A 20 -18.52 -15.38 -21.29
N ILE A 21 -19.22 -14.89 -22.32
CA ILE A 21 -18.67 -13.89 -23.26
C ILE A 21 -18.35 -12.58 -22.53
N LEU A 22 -19.26 -12.10 -21.68
CA LEU A 22 -19.06 -10.87 -20.92
C LEU A 22 -17.87 -10.98 -19.95
N ALA A 23 -17.74 -12.12 -19.27
CA ALA A 23 -16.65 -12.36 -18.31
C ALA A 23 -15.27 -12.29 -18.98
N ILE A 24 -15.10 -12.88 -20.16
CA ILE A 24 -13.82 -12.88 -20.89
C ILE A 24 -13.34 -11.45 -21.19
N ILE A 25 -14.25 -10.54 -21.56
CA ILE A 25 -13.91 -9.14 -21.87
C ILE A 25 -13.66 -8.33 -20.59
N ALA A 26 -14.42 -8.61 -19.52
CA ALA A 26 -14.38 -7.84 -18.28
C ALA A 26 -13.16 -8.15 -17.40
N ILE A 27 -12.76 -9.43 -17.29
CA ILE A 27 -11.67 -9.87 -16.39
C ILE A 27 -10.35 -9.12 -16.61
N PRO A 28 -9.78 -9.00 -17.82
CA PRO A 28 -8.48 -8.33 -18.00
C PRO A 28 -8.54 -6.85 -17.60
N ARG A 29 -9.63 -6.15 -17.96
CA ARG A 29 -9.83 -4.75 -17.56
C ARG A 29 -9.98 -4.58 -16.05
N PHE A 30 -10.63 -5.53 -15.40
CA PHE A 30 -10.79 -5.51 -13.95
C PHE A 30 -9.45 -5.65 -13.23
N ILE A 31 -8.55 -6.52 -13.72
CA ILE A 31 -7.20 -6.68 -13.15
C ILE A 31 -6.41 -5.36 -13.24
N ASP A 32 -6.43 -4.69 -14.39
CA ASP A 32 -5.75 -3.40 -14.57
C ASP A 32 -6.31 -2.30 -13.66
N LEU A 33 -7.64 -2.28 -13.45
CA LEU A 33 -8.28 -1.34 -12.55
C LEU A 33 -7.88 -1.58 -11.09
N VAL A 34 -7.78 -2.84 -10.67
CA VAL A 34 -7.31 -3.20 -9.33
C VAL A 34 -5.85 -2.78 -9.12
N ASP A 35 -4.98 -2.98 -10.12
CA ASP A 35 -3.58 -2.56 -10.05
C ASP A 35 -3.45 -1.02 -9.96
N LYS A 36 -4.24 -0.26 -10.74
CA LYS A 36 -4.31 1.20 -10.61
C LYS A 36 -4.86 1.69 -9.27
N ALA A 37 -5.86 0.99 -8.71
CA ALA A 37 -6.41 1.32 -7.40
C ALA A 37 -5.36 1.13 -6.29
N ARG A 38 -4.62 0.02 -6.34
CA ARG A 38 -3.48 -0.29 -5.46
C ARG A 38 -2.36 0.75 -5.55
N GLU A 39 -2.03 1.17 -6.77
CA GLU A 39 -1.09 2.27 -7.02
C GLU A 39 -1.54 3.58 -6.38
N GLY A 40 -2.80 3.96 -6.60
CA GLY A 40 -3.38 5.16 -6.01
C GLY A 40 -3.37 5.11 -4.48
N ALA A 41 -3.73 3.96 -3.90
CA ALA A 41 -3.69 3.74 -2.46
C ALA A 41 -2.26 3.86 -1.91
N THR A 42 -1.27 3.26 -2.55
CA THR A 42 0.14 3.37 -2.14
C THR A 42 0.65 4.79 -2.20
N LYS A 43 0.35 5.52 -3.27
CA LYS A 43 0.73 6.94 -3.42
C LYS A 43 0.03 7.82 -2.37
N GLY A 44 -1.23 7.54 -2.05
CA GLY A 44 -1.96 8.19 -0.96
C GLY A 44 -1.33 7.92 0.40
N SER A 45 -1.04 6.66 0.71
CA SER A 45 -0.33 6.25 1.93
C SER A 45 1.04 6.94 2.06
N LEU A 46 1.81 7.02 0.97
CA LEU A 46 3.10 7.72 0.94
C LEU A 46 2.92 9.21 1.26
N GLY A 47 1.91 9.85 0.68
CA GLY A 47 1.55 11.24 0.97
C GLY A 47 1.18 11.46 2.44
N ALA A 48 0.43 10.54 3.04
CA ALA A 48 0.08 10.60 4.46
C ALA A 48 1.33 10.53 5.36
N ILE A 49 2.27 9.62 5.07
CA ILE A 49 3.52 9.51 5.83
C ILE A 49 4.37 10.78 5.67
N ARG A 50 4.48 11.32 4.45
CA ARG A 50 5.20 12.59 4.20
C ARG A 50 4.56 13.76 4.95
N GLY A 51 3.24 13.86 4.96
CA GLY A 51 2.52 14.88 5.72
C GLY A 51 2.82 14.78 7.22
N ALA A 52 2.76 13.58 7.78
CA ALA A 52 3.10 13.34 9.16
C ALA A 52 4.58 13.67 9.47
N LEU A 53 5.51 13.38 8.56
CA LEU A 53 6.92 13.73 8.70
C LEU A 53 7.14 15.24 8.73
N VAL A 54 6.43 16.00 7.91
CA VAL A 54 6.49 17.47 7.92
C VAL A 54 5.96 18.03 9.24
N ILE A 55 4.85 17.49 9.76
CA ILE A 55 4.30 17.93 11.05
C ILE A 55 5.28 17.58 12.18
N TYR A 56 5.80 16.34 12.21
CA TYR A 56 6.80 15.93 13.17
C TYR A 56 8.02 16.86 13.13
N TYR A 57 8.55 17.14 11.94
CA TYR A 57 9.71 18.01 11.75
C TYR A 57 9.47 19.41 12.34
N GLY A 58 8.27 19.97 12.14
CA GLY A 58 7.87 21.26 12.72
C GLY A 58 7.80 21.23 14.26
N ASP A 59 7.22 20.18 14.83
CA ASP A 59 7.07 20.02 16.28
C ASP A 59 8.40 19.72 17.00
N HIS A 60 9.42 19.26 16.26
CA HIS A 60 10.71 18.83 16.81
C HIS A 60 11.87 19.72 16.37
N GLU A 61 11.61 21.01 16.17
CA GLU A 61 12.64 22.03 15.89
C GLU A 61 13.52 21.71 14.67
N GLY A 62 12.93 21.06 13.66
CA GLY A 62 13.65 20.69 12.45
C GLY A 62 14.45 19.39 12.54
N ASN A 63 14.09 18.52 13.48
CA ASN A 63 14.63 17.17 13.57
C ASN A 63 13.64 16.15 13.01
N TYR A 64 14.13 15.25 12.14
CA TYR A 64 13.36 14.12 11.66
C TYR A 64 13.36 12.97 12.68
N PRO A 65 12.35 12.09 12.69
CA PRO A 65 12.36 10.95 13.59
C PRO A 65 13.49 9.98 13.22
N ASP A 66 14.18 9.39 14.19
CA ASP A 66 15.19 8.36 13.92
C ASP A 66 14.58 7.07 13.36
N ASP A 67 13.32 6.80 13.71
CA ASP A 67 12.57 5.66 13.23
C ASP A 67 11.08 5.98 13.06
N ILE A 68 10.55 5.70 11.87
CA ILE A 68 9.11 5.86 11.57
C ILE A 68 8.30 4.58 11.83
N ASN A 69 8.96 3.46 12.17
CA ASN A 69 8.30 2.18 12.46
C ASN A 69 7.64 2.09 13.82
N ALA A 70 7.79 3.10 14.67
CA ALA A 70 7.44 3.01 16.08
C ALA A 70 5.93 2.80 16.29
N ALA A 71 5.45 1.56 16.19
CA ALA A 71 4.11 1.19 16.56
C ALA A 71 3.91 1.43 18.07
N TRP A 72 2.71 1.83 18.45
CA TRP A 72 2.32 1.98 19.86
C TRP A 72 2.77 0.76 20.68
N GLY A 73 3.73 0.98 21.60
CA GLY A 73 4.21 -0.02 22.57
C GLY A 73 5.26 -1.04 22.09
N GLY A 74 5.92 -0.86 20.94
CA GLY A 74 6.71 -1.93 20.31
C GLY A 74 8.24 -1.83 20.30
N ARG A 75 8.86 -0.70 20.68
CA ARG A 75 10.32 -0.61 20.77
C ARG A 75 10.71 0.10 22.06
N ASN A 76 11.62 -0.52 22.83
CA ASN A 76 12.32 0.13 23.92
C ASN A 76 13.14 1.29 23.32
N VAL A 77 12.51 2.46 23.16
CA VAL A 77 13.24 3.70 22.95
C VAL A 77 13.92 3.95 24.29
N SER A 78 15.22 3.67 24.34
CA SER A 78 16.05 3.99 25.49
C SER A 78 15.75 5.42 25.89
N ALA A 79 15.21 5.57 27.09
CA ALA A 79 14.77 6.83 27.65
C ALA A 79 15.90 7.87 27.58
N GLU A 80 15.83 8.81 26.63
CA GLU A 80 16.30 10.19 26.79
C GLU A 80 15.94 11.08 25.59
N LEU A 81 14.66 11.36 25.35
CA LEU A 81 14.23 12.69 24.89
C LEU A 81 12.72 12.83 25.03
N THR A 82 12.28 13.95 25.56
CA THR A 82 10.89 14.38 25.84
C THR A 82 10.06 14.60 24.56
N LEU A 83 10.27 13.79 23.52
CA LEU A 83 9.75 13.98 22.17
C LEU A 83 8.64 12.98 21.88
N ARG A 84 7.55 13.46 21.27
CA ARG A 84 6.39 12.63 20.94
C ARG A 84 6.81 11.65 19.83
N PRO A 85 6.55 10.34 19.95
CA PRO A 85 6.95 9.38 18.92
C PRO A 85 6.25 9.68 17.60
N PHE A 86 6.88 9.32 16.47
CA PHE A 86 6.32 9.54 15.13
C PHE A 86 4.91 8.94 14.96
N SER A 87 4.59 7.83 15.63
CA SER A 87 3.24 7.25 15.58
C SER A 87 2.13 8.12 16.13
N ALA A 88 2.42 9.16 16.90
CA ALA A 88 1.42 10.15 17.31
C ALA A 88 0.92 11.02 16.14
N TYR A 89 1.68 11.06 15.04
CA TYR A 89 1.40 11.87 13.85
C TYR A 89 0.74 11.06 12.74
N ILE A 90 0.51 9.76 12.95
CA ILE A 90 -0.14 8.86 12.01
C ILE A 90 -1.47 8.39 12.58
N GLU A 91 -2.53 8.46 11.78
CA GLU A 91 -3.83 7.93 12.13
C GLU A 91 -3.76 6.42 12.45
N GLY A 92 -4.30 6.01 13.59
CA GLY A 92 -4.24 4.61 14.03
C GLY A 92 -2.88 4.19 14.60
N GLY A 93 -1.89 5.08 14.66
CA GLY A 93 -0.62 4.82 15.35
C GLY A 93 0.31 3.81 14.66
N GLN A 94 -0.01 3.44 13.42
CA GLN A 94 0.76 2.52 12.60
C GLN A 94 0.87 3.10 11.20
N LEU A 95 2.03 2.93 10.55
CA LEU A 95 2.19 3.35 9.16
C LEU A 95 1.07 2.74 8.30
N PRO A 96 0.56 3.42 7.27
CA PRO A 96 -0.35 2.81 6.32
C PRO A 96 0.38 1.74 5.49
N ARG A 97 -0.34 0.76 4.95
CA ARG A 97 0.26 -0.24 4.05
C ARG A 97 0.64 0.40 2.72
N ALA A 98 1.77 0.00 2.18
CA ALA A 98 1.94 -0.01 0.73
C ALA A 98 0.99 -1.09 0.17
N GLN A 99 0.24 -0.77 -0.88
CA GLN A 99 -0.66 -1.72 -1.56
C GLN A 99 -0.08 -1.98 -2.94
N LEU A 100 0.83 -2.92 -3.05
CA LEU A 100 1.53 -3.21 -4.30
C LEU A 100 1.12 -4.57 -4.81
N ARG A 101 1.16 -4.77 -6.13
CA ARG A 101 0.86 -6.09 -6.71
C ARG A 101 1.96 -7.08 -6.34
N ARG A 102 1.63 -8.05 -5.48
CA ARG A 102 2.55 -9.13 -5.08
C ARG A 102 3.23 -9.77 -6.30
N ARG A 103 4.55 -9.64 -6.35
CA ARG A 103 5.39 -10.38 -7.29
C ARG A 103 5.64 -11.78 -6.72
N SER A 104 5.67 -12.80 -7.59
CA SER A 104 6.07 -14.15 -7.18
C SER A 104 7.43 -14.10 -6.47
N GLY A 105 7.51 -14.66 -5.26
CA GLY A 105 8.70 -14.66 -4.41
C GLY A 105 8.91 -13.40 -3.54
N ALA A 106 8.04 -12.39 -3.60
CA ALA A 106 8.08 -11.24 -2.69
C ALA A 106 7.46 -11.60 -1.33
N THR A 107 8.21 -11.42 -0.25
CA THR A 107 7.74 -11.76 1.10
C THR A 107 6.87 -10.66 1.72
N ASN A 108 7.04 -9.40 1.31
CA ASN A 108 6.63 -8.27 2.13
C ASN A 108 5.95 -7.11 1.37
N LEU A 109 5.49 -7.32 0.13
CA LEU A 109 5.13 -6.21 -0.78
C LEU A 109 4.11 -5.20 -0.19
N ASP A 110 3.31 -5.67 0.77
CA ASP A 110 2.28 -4.92 1.48
C ASP A 110 2.58 -4.70 2.99
N SER A 111 3.83 -4.41 3.32
CA SER A 111 4.29 -4.27 4.72
C SER A 111 3.95 -2.90 5.32
N TYR A 112 3.73 -2.93 6.63
CA TYR A 112 3.60 -1.74 7.48
C TYR A 112 4.96 -1.19 7.95
N THR A 113 6.06 -1.88 7.65
CA THR A 113 7.38 -1.54 8.15
C THR A 113 8.15 -0.68 7.16
N ALA A 114 8.85 0.32 7.68
CA ALA A 114 9.94 1.00 7.03
C ALA A 114 11.28 0.29 7.27
N VAL A 115 12.17 0.33 6.29
CA VAL A 115 13.58 -0.03 6.45
C VAL A 115 14.41 1.26 6.42
N LEU A 116 15.46 1.35 7.24
CA LEU A 116 16.37 2.49 7.20
C LEU A 116 17.25 2.42 5.95
N GLY A 117 17.28 3.48 5.16
CA GLY A 117 18.16 3.62 3.99
C GLY A 117 17.53 4.37 2.81
N ASP A 118 18.38 4.65 1.81
CA ASP A 118 18.01 5.32 0.55
C ASP A 118 17.95 4.37 -0.66
N VAL A 119 18.47 3.16 -0.52
CA VAL A 119 18.57 2.19 -1.62
C VAL A 119 17.47 1.15 -1.47
N PRO A 120 16.63 0.94 -2.49
CA PRO A 120 15.59 -0.07 -2.42
C PRO A 120 16.17 -1.47 -2.32
N VAL A 121 15.72 -2.21 -1.30
CA VAL A 121 15.94 -3.65 -1.24
C VAL A 121 14.97 -4.31 -2.22
N THR A 122 15.46 -5.30 -2.96
CA THR A 122 14.69 -5.91 -4.04
C THR A 122 13.44 -6.61 -3.48
N ASN A 123 12.28 -6.21 -3.98
CA ASN A 123 10.97 -6.86 -3.77
C ASN A 123 10.49 -6.97 -2.32
N THR A 124 10.99 -6.14 -1.39
CA THR A 124 10.49 -6.19 -0.01
C THR A 124 9.16 -5.45 0.12
N GLY A 125 8.89 -4.37 -0.60
CA GLY A 125 7.72 -3.50 -0.38
C GLY A 125 7.63 -2.92 1.02
N GLY A 126 6.52 -2.26 1.33
CA GLY A 126 6.45 -1.32 2.45
C GLY A 126 7.24 -0.04 2.17
N TRP A 127 7.91 0.50 3.19
CA TRP A 127 8.52 1.82 3.14
C TRP A 127 10.04 1.76 3.30
N LEU A 128 10.73 2.73 2.72
CA LEU A 128 12.10 3.06 3.08
C LEU A 128 12.12 4.47 3.60
N TYR A 129 12.96 4.66 4.60
CA TYR A 129 13.05 5.91 5.31
C TYR A 129 14.49 6.25 5.62
N ASN A 130 14.86 7.49 5.35
CA ASN A 130 16.14 8.03 5.72
C ASN A 130 15.95 9.11 6.79
N SER A 131 16.36 8.80 8.02
CA SER A 131 16.28 9.70 9.16
C SER A 131 17.14 10.96 9.02
N ASN A 132 18.22 10.90 8.24
CA ASN A 132 19.09 12.07 8.04
C ASN A 132 18.47 13.11 7.11
N THR A 133 17.62 12.68 6.17
CA THR A 133 17.05 13.57 5.14
C THR A 133 15.54 13.71 5.24
N GLY A 134 14.88 12.90 6.07
CA GLY A 134 13.42 12.83 6.18
C GLY A 134 12.74 12.24 4.94
N ARG A 135 13.50 11.72 3.98
CA ARG A 135 12.94 11.16 2.76
C ARG A 135 12.31 9.80 3.06
N VAL A 136 11.08 9.64 2.61
CA VAL A 136 10.37 8.35 2.60
C VAL A 136 9.98 8.00 1.17
N PHE A 137 10.12 6.73 0.82
CA PHE A 137 9.83 6.21 -0.51
C PHE A 137 9.34 4.76 -0.42
N VAL A 138 8.77 4.26 -1.50
CA VAL A 138 8.29 2.88 -1.56
C VAL A 138 9.49 1.94 -1.68
N ASN A 139 9.54 0.91 -0.84
CA ASN A 139 10.63 -0.07 -0.83
C ASN A 139 10.50 -1.11 -1.96
N SER A 140 10.51 -0.66 -3.21
CA SER A 140 10.32 -1.57 -4.35
C SER A 140 10.96 -1.06 -5.62
N ASN A 141 11.66 -1.96 -6.32
CA ASN A 141 12.20 -1.75 -7.66
C ASN A 141 11.21 -2.17 -8.77
N THR A 142 9.97 -2.52 -8.40
CA THR A 142 8.92 -2.78 -9.40
C THR A 142 8.41 -1.48 -10.02
N VAL A 143 7.76 -1.59 -11.18
CA VAL A 143 7.19 -0.45 -11.89
C VAL A 143 5.68 -0.38 -11.69
N ASP A 144 5.13 0.83 -11.75
CA ASP A 144 3.71 1.09 -11.82
C ASP A 144 3.13 0.81 -13.22
N THR A 145 1.82 0.97 -13.39
CA THR A 145 1.10 0.77 -14.66
C THR A 145 1.58 1.68 -15.79
N LYS A 146 2.40 2.70 -15.49
CA LYS A 146 3.02 3.63 -16.46
C LYS A 146 4.50 3.31 -16.71
N GLY A 147 5.06 2.30 -16.07
CA GLY A 147 6.47 1.92 -16.22
C GLY A 147 7.44 2.70 -15.32
N ILE A 148 6.94 3.47 -14.34
CA ILE A 148 7.78 4.24 -13.41
C ILE A 148 8.09 3.39 -12.18
N VAL A 149 9.37 3.34 -11.78
CA VAL A 149 9.80 2.56 -10.61
C VAL A 149 9.25 3.16 -9.32
N TYR A 150 8.66 2.34 -8.46
CA TYR A 150 7.98 2.84 -7.25
C TYR A 150 8.88 3.60 -6.27
N SER A 151 10.15 3.22 -6.15
CA SER A 151 11.12 3.89 -5.30
C SER A 151 11.49 5.31 -5.74
N THR A 152 11.05 5.74 -6.92
CA THR A 152 11.27 7.11 -7.43
C THR A 152 10.19 8.10 -6.99
N TYR A 153 9.07 7.62 -6.46
CA TYR A 153 8.01 8.46 -5.91
C TYR A 153 8.38 9.04 -4.57
#